data_AF-A0AAN9HXE8-F1
#
_entry.id   AF-A0AAN9HXE8-F1
#
_cell.length_a   1.000
_cell.length_b   1.000
_cell.length_c   1.000
_cell.angle_alpha   90.00
_cell.angle_beta   90.00
_cell.angle_gamma   90.00
#
_symmetry.space_group_name_H-M   'P 1'
#
loop_
_entity.id
_entity.type
_entity.pdbx_description
1 polymer ?
#
loop_
_entity_poly.entity_id
_entity_poly.type
_entity_poly.pdbx_seq_one_letter_code
_entity_poly.pdbx_strand_id
1 'polypeptide(L)'
;MLAPANEKALKPLTMASLIDSIQRLGLYYHFELEIEEVLQQIYKNYVENSILSLNEDLHSLALLFRLLRQQGYHILPDIFKKFKDEQGNFKESLTNDVEGMLSLYEASHLRINGEDILDEALAFTTSHLKLVSTKLSPSFYAKVSNSLKRSLRKNLHRLVARHYISAYEEEPSHEKALLLFAKLDFNMLQKQHQKELGDISKYVVEKFGFGKKVAFRTE
;
A
#
# COMPACT_ATOMS: atom_id res chain seq x y z
N MET A 1 -34.69 -27.70 -5.65
CA MET A 1 -33.22 -27.85 -5.81
C MET A 1 -32.77 -26.82 -6.82
N LEU A 2 -32.37 -25.64 -6.35
CA LEU A 2 -31.80 -24.60 -7.21
C LEU A 2 -30.31 -24.88 -7.34
N ALA A 3 -29.84 -24.99 -8.58
CA ALA A 3 -28.43 -25.20 -8.90
C ALA A 3 -27.57 -24.07 -8.29
N PRO A 4 -26.36 -24.35 -7.79
CA PRO A 4 -25.46 -23.30 -7.37
C PRO A 4 -25.09 -22.47 -8.59
N ALA A 5 -25.31 -21.17 -8.48
CA ALA A 5 -24.81 -20.19 -9.44
C ALA A 5 -23.30 -20.41 -9.60
N ASN A 6 -22.89 -20.52 -10.85
CA ASN A 6 -21.52 -20.69 -11.28
C ASN A 6 -20.69 -19.48 -10.80
N GLU A 7 -20.08 -19.58 -9.62
CA GLU A 7 -19.15 -18.60 -9.07
C GLU A 7 -18.02 -18.42 -10.10
N LYS A 8 -17.96 -17.24 -10.73
CA LYS A 8 -16.79 -16.83 -11.50
C LYS A 8 -15.57 -17.04 -10.60
N ALA A 9 -14.70 -17.98 -10.96
CA ALA A 9 -13.51 -18.29 -10.19
C ALA A 9 -12.78 -16.98 -9.82
N LEU A 10 -12.69 -16.70 -8.52
CA LEU A 10 -12.02 -15.53 -7.99
C LEU A 10 -10.57 -15.54 -8.49
N LYS A 11 -10.19 -14.53 -9.29
CA LYS A 11 -8.80 -14.34 -9.70
C LYS A 11 -8.09 -13.53 -8.60
N PRO A 12 -7.33 -14.19 -7.69
CA PRO A 12 -6.82 -13.54 -6.49
C PRO A 12 -5.93 -12.33 -6.81
N LEU A 13 -5.14 -12.41 -7.89
CA LEU A 13 -4.23 -11.36 -8.31
C LEU A 13 -4.95 -10.10 -8.80
N THR A 14 -5.95 -10.27 -9.67
CA THR A 14 -6.75 -9.15 -10.18
C THR A 14 -7.47 -8.45 -9.04
N MET A 15 -8.01 -9.21 -8.08
CA MET A 15 -8.64 -8.65 -6.91
C MET A 15 -7.64 -7.96 -5.99
N ALA A 16 -6.46 -8.55 -5.76
CA ALA A 16 -5.40 -7.92 -4.98
C ALA A 16 -4.95 -6.57 -5.56
N SER A 17 -4.75 -6.48 -6.88
CA SER A 17 -4.41 -5.21 -7.55
C SER A 17 -5.52 -4.16 -7.42
N LEU A 18 -6.79 -4.58 -7.50
CA LEU A 18 -7.94 -3.69 -7.31
C LEU A 18 -8.01 -3.18 -5.86
N ILE A 19 -7.87 -4.08 -4.89
CA ILE A 19 -7.86 -3.74 -3.46
C ILE A 19 -6.72 -2.77 -3.15
N ASP A 20 -5.52 -3.02 -3.68
CA ASP A 20 -4.39 -2.10 -3.51
C ASP A 20 -4.68 -0.72 -4.07
N SER A 21 -5.30 -0.66 -5.26
CA SER A 21 -5.68 0.60 -5.88
C SER A 21 -6.71 1.34 -5.03
N ILE A 22 -7.75 0.67 -4.55
CA ILE A 22 -8.77 1.24 -3.66
C ILE A 22 -8.13 1.80 -2.39
N GLN A 23 -7.26 1.03 -1.74
CA GLN A 23 -6.58 1.46 -0.51
C GLN A 23 -5.66 2.66 -0.75
N ARG A 24 -4.87 2.64 -1.83
CA ARG A 24 -3.91 3.70 -2.15
C ARG A 24 -4.59 4.97 -2.67
N LEU A 25 -5.78 4.86 -3.29
CA LEU A 25 -6.63 6.00 -3.64
C LEU A 25 -7.36 6.59 -2.43
N GLY A 26 -7.23 5.97 -1.25
CA GLY A 26 -7.84 6.45 -0.01
C GLY A 26 -9.33 6.16 0.08
N LEU A 27 -9.82 5.15 -0.64
CA LEU A 27 -11.23 4.77 -0.70
C LEU A 27 -11.58 3.56 0.19
N TYR A 28 -10.60 2.99 0.90
CA TYR A 28 -10.75 1.79 1.72
C TYR A 28 -12.00 1.81 2.62
N TYR A 29 -12.27 2.94 3.27
CA TYR A 29 -13.34 3.09 4.25
C TYR A 29 -14.76 2.97 3.66
N HIS A 30 -14.89 3.01 2.33
CA HIS A 30 -16.17 2.74 1.63
C HIS A 30 -16.36 1.26 1.29
N PHE A 31 -15.32 0.44 1.39
CA PHE A 31 -15.30 -0.95 0.90
C PHE A 31 -14.73 -1.93 1.94
N GLU A 32 -14.79 -1.59 3.24
CA GLU A 32 -14.13 -2.38 4.29
C GLU A 32 -14.62 -3.83 4.30
N LEU A 33 -15.94 -4.03 4.20
CA LEU A 33 -16.57 -5.35 4.21
C LEU A 33 -16.24 -6.16 2.97
N GLU A 34 -16.35 -5.56 1.77
CA GLU A 34 -16.05 -6.24 0.51
C GLU A 34 -14.58 -6.64 0.43
N ILE A 35 -13.68 -5.79 0.91
CA ILE A 35 -12.24 -6.08 0.97
C ILE A 35 -11.97 -7.21 1.96
N GLU A 36 -12.61 -7.20 3.13
CA GLU A 36 -12.48 -8.26 4.12
C GLU A 36 -12.96 -9.61 3.57
N GLU A 37 -14.14 -9.65 2.96
CA GLU A 37 -14.71 -10.86 2.34
C GLU A 37 -13.78 -11.45 1.27
N VAL A 38 -13.28 -10.60 0.36
CA VAL A 38 -12.38 -11.04 -0.71
C VAL A 38 -11.05 -11.55 -0.15
N LEU A 39 -10.45 -10.83 0.80
CA LEU A 39 -9.18 -11.28 1.41
C LEU A 39 -9.36 -12.56 2.24
N GLN A 40 -10.52 -12.74 2.87
CA GLN A 40 -10.85 -13.99 3.57
C GLN A 40 -10.94 -15.16 2.60
N GLN A 41 -11.58 -14.99 1.44
CA GLN A 41 -11.65 -16.01 0.40
C GLN A 41 -10.24 -16.33 -0.15
N ILE A 42 -9.43 -15.30 -0.40
CA ILE A 42 -8.04 -15.48 -0.84
C ILE A 42 -7.25 -16.28 0.21
N TYR A 43 -7.36 -15.91 1.49
CA TYR A 43 -6.68 -16.62 2.57
C TYR A 43 -7.09 -18.10 2.63
N LYS A 44 -8.40 -18.38 2.61
CA LYS A 44 -8.92 -19.76 2.69
C LYS A 44 -8.48 -20.65 1.52
N ASN A 45 -8.36 -20.08 0.33
CA ASN A 45 -8.12 -20.85 -0.89
C ASN A 45 -6.63 -20.96 -1.26
N TYR A 46 -5.80 -20.02 -0.80
CA TYR A 46 -4.41 -19.89 -1.27
C TYR A 46 -3.38 -19.82 -0.14
N VAL A 47 -3.78 -20.04 1.11
CA VAL A 47 -2.85 -20.13 2.24
C VAL A 47 -2.96 -21.50 2.90
N GLU A 48 -1.87 -22.25 2.85
CA GLU A 48 -1.73 -23.58 3.47
C GLU A 48 -0.61 -23.52 4.50
N ASN A 49 -0.87 -23.97 5.74
CA ASN A 49 0.09 -23.91 6.85
C ASN A 49 0.68 -22.51 7.07
N SER A 50 -0.16 -21.47 6.95
CA SER A 50 0.24 -20.06 6.99
C SER A 50 1.22 -19.63 5.88
N ILE A 51 1.39 -20.39 4.80
CA ILE A 51 2.24 -20.02 3.66
C ILE A 51 1.36 -19.89 2.43
N LEU A 52 1.60 -18.86 1.61
CA LEU A 52 0.92 -18.72 0.32
C LEU A 52 1.30 -19.91 -0.59
N SER A 53 0.32 -20.65 -1.10
CA SER A 53 0.53 -21.82 -1.97
C SER A 53 0.60 -21.48 -3.46
N LEU A 54 0.50 -20.19 -3.83
CA LEU A 54 0.55 -19.71 -5.20
C LEU A 54 1.96 -19.71 -5.79
N ASN A 55 2.09 -20.19 -7.03
CA ASN A 55 3.34 -20.09 -7.79
C ASN A 55 3.34 -18.90 -8.75
N GLU A 56 3.43 -17.70 -8.19
CA GLU A 56 3.41 -16.43 -8.94
C GLU A 56 4.75 -15.69 -8.85
N ASP A 57 4.87 -14.59 -9.61
CA ASP A 57 6.02 -13.70 -9.60
C ASP A 57 6.20 -12.96 -8.24
N LEU A 58 7.33 -12.25 -8.11
CA LEU A 58 7.69 -11.55 -6.87
C LEU A 58 6.69 -10.45 -6.52
N HIS A 59 6.26 -9.66 -7.51
CA HIS A 59 5.30 -8.58 -7.31
C HIS A 59 3.98 -9.11 -6.76
N SER A 60 3.43 -10.12 -7.42
CA SER A 60 2.15 -10.76 -7.09
C SER A 60 2.14 -11.33 -5.68
N LEU A 61 3.18 -12.07 -5.29
CA LEU A 61 3.27 -12.67 -3.96
C LEU A 61 3.52 -11.65 -2.86
N ALA A 62 4.40 -10.68 -3.11
CA ALA A 62 4.65 -9.62 -2.14
C ALA A 62 3.41 -8.75 -1.91
N LEU A 63 2.62 -8.48 -2.96
CA LEU A 63 1.36 -7.77 -2.88
C LEU A 63 0.34 -8.52 -2.00
N LEU A 64 0.09 -9.80 -2.31
CA LEU A 64 -0.84 -10.63 -1.54
C LEU A 64 -0.43 -10.74 -0.08
N PHE A 65 0.85 -11.03 0.16
CA PHE A 65 1.42 -11.10 1.50
C PHE A 65 1.19 -9.80 2.28
N ARG A 66 1.47 -8.65 1.65
CA ARG A 66 1.24 -7.34 2.26
C ARG A 66 -0.22 -7.11 2.60
N LEU A 67 -1.14 -7.31 1.65
CA LEU A 67 -2.56 -7.03 1.85
C LEU A 67 -3.16 -7.90 2.95
N LEU A 68 -2.83 -9.19 2.96
CA LEU A 68 -3.31 -10.13 3.97
C LEU A 68 -2.77 -9.78 5.36
N ARG A 69 -1.47 -9.50 5.50
CA ARG A 69 -0.91 -9.06 6.78
C ARG A 69 -1.44 -7.70 7.24
N GLN A 70 -1.72 -6.78 6.32
CA GLN A 70 -2.34 -5.50 6.66
C GLN A 70 -3.72 -5.67 7.30
N GLN A 71 -4.46 -6.72 6.92
CA GLN A 71 -5.75 -7.09 7.52
C GLN A 71 -5.64 -8.04 8.72
N GLY A 72 -4.42 -8.29 9.22
CA GLY A 72 -4.21 -9.09 10.42
C GLY A 72 -4.15 -10.60 10.20
N TYR A 73 -4.13 -11.09 8.96
CA TYR A 73 -3.93 -12.51 8.68
C TYR A 73 -2.49 -12.94 8.99
N HIS A 74 -2.35 -14.08 9.69
CA HIS A 74 -1.05 -14.66 10.00
C HIS A 74 -0.51 -15.45 8.79
N ILE A 75 0.48 -14.85 8.09
CA ILE A 75 1.16 -15.47 6.95
C ILE A 75 2.65 -15.43 7.19
N LEU A 76 3.33 -16.56 7.05
CA LEU A 76 4.76 -16.71 7.19
C LEU A 76 5.50 -16.21 5.93
N PRO A 77 6.67 -15.58 6.10
CA PRO A 77 7.44 -15.03 4.99
C PRO A 77 8.21 -16.11 4.19
N ASP A 78 8.11 -17.38 4.59
CA ASP A 78 8.74 -18.53 3.94
C ASP A 78 8.44 -18.64 2.44
N ILE A 79 7.32 -18.08 1.98
CA ILE A 79 7.02 -17.96 0.54
C ILE A 79 8.16 -17.27 -0.24
N PHE A 80 8.90 -16.36 0.40
CA PHE A 80 9.99 -15.63 -0.25
C PHE A 80 11.28 -16.45 -0.38
N LYS A 81 11.39 -17.62 0.25
CA LYS A 81 12.57 -18.51 0.14
C LYS A 81 12.82 -18.94 -1.31
N LYS A 82 11.78 -19.07 -2.13
CA LYS A 82 11.93 -19.42 -3.56
C LYS A 82 12.69 -18.38 -4.40
N PHE A 83 12.75 -17.14 -3.89
CA PHE A 83 13.49 -16.04 -4.50
C PHE A 83 14.94 -15.94 -3.99
N LYS A 84 15.36 -16.87 -3.13
CA LYS A 84 16.76 -16.99 -2.68
C LYS A 84 17.55 -17.99 -3.52
N ASP A 85 18.85 -17.77 -3.61
CA ASP A 85 19.84 -18.68 -4.21
C ASP A 85 20.26 -19.80 -3.24
N GLU A 86 21.17 -20.67 -3.69
CA GLU A 86 21.68 -21.80 -2.90
C GLU A 86 22.53 -21.36 -1.69
N GLN A 87 23.08 -20.14 -1.73
CA GLN A 87 23.82 -19.52 -0.63
C GLN A 87 22.87 -18.86 0.38
N GLY A 88 21.57 -18.84 0.10
CA GLY A 88 20.55 -18.27 0.96
C GLY A 88 20.40 -16.76 0.80
N ASN A 89 20.93 -16.12 -0.24
CA ASN A 89 20.76 -14.69 -0.53
C ASN A 89 19.63 -14.47 -1.52
N PHE A 90 18.99 -13.30 -1.52
CA PHE A 90 18.04 -12.94 -2.59
C PHE A 90 18.75 -12.91 -3.94
N LYS A 91 18.17 -13.58 -4.94
CA LYS A 91 18.79 -13.72 -6.28
C LYS A 91 19.04 -12.35 -6.91
N GLU A 92 20.26 -12.12 -7.38
CA GLU A 92 20.63 -10.91 -8.13
C GLU A 92 19.77 -10.70 -9.39
N SER A 93 19.22 -11.78 -9.96
CA SER A 93 18.30 -11.67 -11.10
C SER A 93 17.04 -10.84 -10.82
N LEU A 94 16.64 -10.72 -9.54
CA LEU A 94 15.49 -9.91 -9.11
C LEU A 94 15.71 -8.42 -9.33
N THR A 95 16.97 -7.97 -9.45
CA THR A 95 17.30 -6.55 -9.66
C THR A 95 16.77 -5.99 -10.98
N ASN A 96 16.45 -6.87 -11.94
CA ASN A 96 15.80 -6.52 -13.20
C ASN A 96 14.29 -6.27 -13.05
N ASP A 97 13.65 -6.83 -12.02
CA ASP A 97 12.23 -6.67 -11.72
C ASP A 97 12.03 -5.58 -10.65
N VAL A 98 12.09 -4.32 -11.09
CA VAL A 98 11.98 -3.17 -10.19
C VAL A 98 10.61 -3.09 -9.52
N GLU A 99 9.55 -3.53 -10.20
CA GLU A 99 8.20 -3.55 -9.64
C GLU A 99 8.04 -4.64 -8.57
N GLY A 100 8.58 -5.84 -8.81
CA GLY A 100 8.67 -6.88 -7.79
C GLY A 100 9.51 -6.46 -6.59
N MET A 101 10.67 -5.83 -6.81
CA MET A 101 11.50 -5.29 -5.72
C MET A 101 10.75 -4.24 -4.90
N LEU A 102 9.99 -3.35 -5.54
CA LEU A 102 9.21 -2.34 -4.85
C LEU A 102 8.10 -2.97 -4.01
N SER A 103 7.39 -3.97 -4.55
CA SER A 103 6.37 -4.70 -3.79
C SER A 103 6.96 -5.46 -2.60
N LEU A 104 8.11 -6.12 -2.78
CA LEU A 104 8.82 -6.80 -1.69
C LEU A 104 9.31 -5.81 -0.63
N TYR A 105 9.82 -4.65 -1.04
CA TYR A 105 10.17 -3.56 -0.14
C TYR A 105 8.97 -3.15 0.72
N GLU A 106 7.81 -2.88 0.11
CA GLU A 106 6.61 -2.50 0.86
C GLU A 106 6.12 -3.61 1.79
N ALA A 107 6.18 -4.87 1.36
CA ALA A 107 5.83 -6.04 2.16
C ALA A 107 6.76 -6.22 3.38
N SER A 108 8.06 -5.98 3.22
CA SER A 108 9.06 -6.12 4.29
C SER A 108 8.88 -5.12 5.46
N HIS A 109 8.14 -4.02 5.24
CA HIS A 109 7.75 -3.11 6.33
C HIS A 109 6.64 -3.67 7.24
N LEU A 110 6.07 -4.84 6.93
CA LEU A 110 5.14 -5.59 7.79
C LEU A 110 5.80 -6.74 8.56
N ARG A 111 7.12 -6.78 8.61
CA ARG A 111 7.85 -7.78 9.40
C ARG A 111 7.59 -7.63 10.90
N ILE A 112 7.68 -8.77 11.59
CA ILE A 112 7.71 -8.86 13.04
C ILE A 112 9.05 -9.48 13.50
N ASN A 113 9.30 -9.48 14.81
CA ASN A 113 10.54 -10.01 15.36
C ASN A 113 10.70 -11.51 15.03
N GLY A 114 11.91 -11.90 14.64
CA GLY A 114 12.24 -13.29 14.28
C GLY A 114 12.03 -13.64 12.81
N GLU A 115 11.75 -12.65 11.95
CA GLU A 115 11.55 -12.83 10.51
C GLU A 115 12.74 -12.37 9.69
N ASP A 116 13.90 -13.01 9.88
CA ASP A 116 15.18 -12.62 9.28
C ASP A 116 15.09 -12.46 7.76
N ILE A 117 14.31 -13.30 7.08
CA ILE A 117 14.09 -13.21 5.63
C ILE A 117 13.51 -11.86 5.19
N LEU A 118 12.66 -11.21 6.01
CA LEU A 118 12.11 -9.90 5.69
C LEU A 118 13.06 -8.77 6.06
N ASP A 119 13.90 -8.95 7.08
CA ASP A 119 15.00 -8.01 7.38
C ASP A 119 16.00 -7.99 6.21
N GLU A 120 16.40 -9.16 5.72
CA GLU A 120 17.23 -9.31 4.53
C GLU A 120 16.55 -8.73 3.28
N ALA A 121 15.25 -9.02 3.07
CA ALA A 121 14.49 -8.49 1.95
C ALA A 121 14.46 -6.96 1.96
N LEU A 122 14.27 -6.35 3.13
CA LEU A 122 14.29 -4.90 3.28
C LEU A 122 15.67 -4.34 2.95
N ALA A 123 16.75 -4.94 3.45
CA ALA A 123 18.12 -4.50 3.19
C ALA A 123 18.48 -4.59 1.70
N PHE A 124 18.17 -5.74 1.08
CA PHE A 124 18.36 -6.00 -0.35
C PHE A 124 17.61 -4.98 -1.20
N THR A 125 16.27 -4.94 -1.08
CA THR A 125 15.44 -4.06 -1.90
C THR A 125 15.78 -2.58 -1.71
N THR A 126 16.05 -2.13 -0.48
CA THR A 126 16.45 -0.74 -0.21
C THR A 126 17.72 -0.35 -0.96
N SER A 127 18.71 -1.24 -0.98
CA SER A 127 20.01 -0.97 -1.61
C SER A 127 19.86 -0.89 -3.14
N HIS A 128 19.17 -1.86 -3.75
CA HIS A 128 19.01 -1.89 -5.20
C HIS A 128 18.03 -0.84 -5.73
N LEU A 129 16.94 -0.54 -5.03
CA LEU A 129 16.00 0.52 -5.45
C LEU A 129 16.67 1.91 -5.46
N LYS A 130 17.60 2.18 -4.53
CA LYS A 130 18.41 3.41 -4.53
C LYS A 130 19.34 3.49 -5.73
N LEU A 131 19.92 2.38 -6.16
CA LEU A 131 20.85 2.33 -7.31
C LEU A 131 20.13 2.47 -8.65
N VAL A 132 18.99 1.79 -8.83
CA VAL A 132 18.26 1.77 -10.10
C VAL A 132 17.49 3.07 -10.35
N SER A 133 17.23 3.85 -9.30
CA SER A 133 16.48 5.11 -9.35
C SER A 133 16.90 6.07 -10.47
N THR A 134 18.18 6.11 -10.87
CA THR A 134 18.65 7.02 -11.93
C THR A 134 18.29 6.59 -13.37
N LYS A 135 17.80 5.36 -13.56
CA LYS A 135 17.53 4.77 -14.89
C LYS A 135 16.04 4.64 -15.20
N LEU A 136 15.17 5.05 -14.28
CA LEU A 136 13.72 4.87 -14.38
C LEU A 136 13.05 6.02 -15.14
N SER A 137 11.87 5.76 -15.71
CA SER A 137 11.01 6.82 -16.20
C SER A 137 10.65 7.80 -15.07
N PRO A 138 10.38 9.08 -15.35
CA PRO A 138 10.09 10.07 -14.31
C PRO A 138 8.95 9.67 -13.36
N SER A 139 7.87 9.11 -13.89
CA SER A 139 6.71 8.67 -13.10
C SER A 139 7.06 7.48 -12.19
N PHE A 140 7.81 6.50 -12.71
CA PHE A 140 8.20 5.33 -11.93
C PHE A 140 9.31 5.65 -10.92
N TYR A 141 10.23 6.56 -11.25
CA TYR A 141 11.18 7.14 -10.28
C TYR A 141 10.45 7.81 -9.12
N ALA A 142 9.40 8.62 -9.40
CA ALA A 142 8.61 9.25 -8.36
C ALA A 142 7.94 8.20 -7.44
N LYS A 143 7.40 7.11 -8.01
CA LYS A 143 6.84 5.97 -7.26
C LYS A 143 7.88 5.37 -6.30
N VAL A 144 9.07 5.00 -6.81
CA VAL A 144 10.16 4.43 -6.01
C VAL A 144 10.68 5.41 -4.95
N SER A 145 10.92 6.67 -5.32
CA SER A 145 11.41 7.72 -4.41
C SER A 145 10.45 7.96 -3.26
N ASN A 146 9.14 7.99 -3.53
CA ASN A 146 8.12 8.19 -2.49
C ASN A 146 8.09 7.02 -1.50
N SER A 147 8.14 5.78 -1.98
CA SER A 147 8.23 4.58 -1.14
C SER A 147 9.50 4.54 -0.29
N LEU A 148 10.65 4.92 -0.85
CA LEU A 148 11.93 4.98 -0.12
C LEU A 148 11.93 6.09 0.95
N LYS A 149 11.25 7.22 0.72
CA LYS A 149 11.07 8.27 1.74
C LYS A 149 10.19 7.78 2.89
N ARG A 150 9.06 7.13 2.56
CA ARG A 150 8.12 6.60 3.56
C ARG A 150 7.27 5.49 2.96
N SER A 151 7.47 4.27 3.46
CA SER A 151 6.71 3.10 3.03
C SER A 151 5.21 3.26 3.27
N LEU A 152 4.40 2.59 2.46
CA LEU A 152 2.93 2.63 2.53
C LEU A 152 2.43 2.32 3.94
N ARG A 153 3.01 1.31 4.60
CA ARG A 153 2.65 0.91 5.98
C ARG A 153 2.82 2.04 6.99
N LYS A 154 3.80 2.93 6.79
CA LYS A 154 4.12 4.01 7.72
C LYS A 154 3.51 5.34 7.29
N ASN A 155 2.86 5.42 6.13
CA ASN A 155 2.41 6.67 5.54
C ASN A 155 0.97 7.03 5.94
N LEU A 156 0.61 8.30 5.82
CA LEU A 156 -0.77 8.75 6.05
C LEU A 156 -1.59 8.46 4.80
N HIS A 157 -2.69 7.71 4.94
CA HIS A 157 -3.56 7.31 3.82
C HIS A 157 -3.93 8.47 2.90
N ARG A 158 -4.25 9.63 3.48
CA ARG A 158 -4.64 10.83 2.73
C ARG A 158 -3.50 11.43 1.90
N LEU A 159 -2.27 11.36 2.41
CA LEU A 159 -1.09 11.84 1.71
C LEU A 159 -0.71 10.89 0.58
N VAL A 160 -0.81 9.57 0.83
CA VAL A 160 -0.67 8.54 -0.21
C VAL A 160 -1.69 8.77 -1.33
N ALA A 161 -2.97 8.92 -0.99
CA ALA A 161 -4.05 9.16 -1.95
C ALA A 161 -3.78 10.38 -2.84
N ARG A 162 -3.32 11.50 -2.25
CA ARG A 162 -3.00 12.71 -3.01
C ARG A 162 -1.95 12.46 -4.10
N HIS A 163 -0.89 11.73 -3.79
CA HIS A 163 0.16 11.42 -4.78
C HIS A 163 -0.27 10.31 -5.74
N TYR A 164 -1.03 9.34 -5.26
CA TYR A 164 -1.40 8.18 -6.04
C TYR A 164 -2.49 8.47 -7.07
N ILE A 165 -3.42 9.40 -6.82
CA ILE A 165 -4.45 9.79 -7.80
C ILE A 165 -3.80 10.20 -9.14
N SER A 166 -2.75 11.03 -9.11
CA SER A 166 -2.05 11.45 -10.32
C SER A 166 -1.30 10.30 -10.99
N ALA A 167 -0.63 9.45 -10.20
CA ALA A 167 0.08 8.29 -10.75
C ALA A 167 -0.89 7.27 -11.39
N TYR A 168 -2.04 7.02 -10.75
CA TYR A 168 -3.06 6.10 -11.23
C TYR A 168 -3.71 6.59 -12.54
N GLU A 169 -3.86 7.91 -12.73
CA GLU A 169 -4.36 8.48 -14.00
C GLU A 169 -3.39 8.25 -15.17
N GLU A 170 -2.08 8.15 -14.91
CA GLU A 170 -1.07 7.86 -15.92
C GLU A 170 -0.96 6.37 -16.27
N GLU A 171 -1.50 5.48 -15.43
CA GLU A 171 -1.44 4.04 -15.65
C GLU A 171 -2.35 3.63 -16.84
N PRO A 172 -1.84 2.95 -17.87
CA PRO A 172 -2.63 2.60 -19.05
C PRO A 172 -3.88 1.74 -18.77
N SER A 173 -3.83 0.96 -17.68
CA SER A 173 -4.87 0.01 -17.28
C SER A 173 -5.82 0.56 -16.21
N HIS A 174 -5.75 1.85 -15.86
CA HIS A 174 -6.55 2.39 -14.77
C HIS A 174 -8.06 2.33 -15.06
N GLU A 175 -8.83 2.02 -14.03
CA GLU A 175 -10.28 2.02 -14.10
C GLU A 175 -10.81 3.45 -13.91
N LYS A 176 -11.55 3.94 -14.91
CA LYS A 176 -11.99 5.34 -15.01
C LYS A 176 -13.02 5.71 -13.95
N ALA A 177 -13.95 4.81 -13.63
CA ALA A 177 -14.97 5.07 -12.62
C ALA A 177 -14.34 5.19 -11.22
N LEU A 178 -13.36 4.35 -10.90
CA LEU A 178 -12.60 4.36 -9.66
C LEU A 178 -11.77 5.63 -9.53
N LEU A 179 -11.09 6.05 -10.61
CA LEU A 179 -10.36 7.32 -10.63
C LEU A 179 -11.30 8.52 -10.40
N LEU A 180 -12.44 8.55 -11.09
CA LEU A 180 -13.44 9.60 -10.92
C LEU A 180 -13.96 9.63 -9.48
N PHE A 181 -14.29 8.46 -8.92
CA PHE A 181 -14.75 8.34 -7.54
C PHE A 181 -13.69 8.85 -6.56
N ALA A 182 -12.43 8.44 -6.71
CA ALA A 182 -11.31 8.90 -5.89
C ALA A 182 -11.16 10.44 -5.92
N LYS A 183 -11.25 11.06 -7.11
CA LYS A 183 -11.16 12.52 -7.24
C LYS A 183 -12.32 13.25 -6.56
N LEU A 184 -13.55 12.74 -6.72
CA LEU A 184 -14.74 13.33 -6.10
C LEU A 184 -14.70 13.20 -4.57
N ASP A 185 -14.41 12.00 -4.08
CA ASP A 185 -14.28 11.71 -2.65
C ASP A 185 -13.18 12.56 -2.00
N PHE A 186 -12.03 12.66 -2.67
CA PHE A 186 -10.92 13.48 -2.20
C PHE A 186 -11.35 14.95 -2.04
N ASN A 187 -12.02 15.52 -3.04
CA ASN A 187 -12.43 16.92 -2.99
C ASN A 187 -13.53 17.17 -1.97
N MET A 188 -14.45 16.21 -1.80
CA MET A 188 -15.52 16.29 -0.80
C MET A 188 -14.94 16.33 0.62
N LEU A 189 -14.08 15.37 0.97
CA LEU A 189 -13.41 15.35 2.27
C LEU A 189 -12.54 16.58 2.50
N GLN A 190 -11.86 17.08 1.45
CA GLN A 190 -11.06 18.30 1.58
C GLN A 190 -11.91 19.52 1.97
N LYS A 191 -13.10 19.68 1.37
CA LYS A 191 -14.03 20.76 1.74
C LYS A 191 -14.53 20.62 3.17
N GLN A 192 -14.82 19.39 3.60
CA GLN A 192 -15.23 19.11 4.98
C GLN A 192 -14.12 19.50 5.97
N HIS A 193 -12.88 19.05 5.74
CA HIS A 193 -11.74 19.40 6.59
C HIS A 193 -11.45 20.90 6.62
N GLN A 194 -11.64 21.61 5.50
CA GLN A 194 -11.48 23.08 5.46
C GLN A 194 -12.50 23.79 6.35
N LYS A 195 -13.75 23.31 6.36
CA LYS A 195 -14.80 23.83 7.25
C LYS A 195 -14.44 23.57 8.71
N GLU A 196 -14.11 22.33 9.05
CA GLU A 196 -13.73 21.94 10.42
C GLU A 196 -12.52 22.73 10.92
N LEU A 197 -11.50 22.89 10.08
CA LEU A 197 -10.33 23.69 10.41
C LEU A 197 -10.70 25.16 10.63
N GLY A 198 -11.62 25.71 9.83
CA GLY A 198 -12.15 27.05 10.01
C GLY A 198 -12.85 27.23 11.36
N ASP A 199 -13.70 26.29 11.74
CA ASP A 199 -14.43 26.29 13.01
C ASP A 199 -13.47 26.16 14.21
N ILE A 200 -12.50 25.24 14.13
CA ILE A 200 -11.45 25.06 15.16
C ILE A 200 -10.61 26.34 15.27
N SER A 201 -10.18 26.91 14.15
CA SER A 201 -9.35 28.12 14.15
C SER A 201 -10.10 29.30 14.79
N LYS A 202 -11.39 29.47 14.48
CA LYS A 202 -12.25 30.48 15.08
C LYS A 202 -12.35 30.29 16.60
N TYR A 203 -12.65 29.06 17.04
CA TYR A 203 -12.74 28.74 18.46
C TYR A 203 -11.43 29.04 19.21
N VAL A 204 -10.28 28.66 18.64
CA VAL A 204 -8.96 28.88 19.24
C VAL A 204 -8.68 30.38 19.42
N VAL A 205 -8.97 31.18 18.39
CA VAL A 205 -8.79 32.65 18.44
C VAL A 205 -9.73 33.26 19.49
N GLU A 206 -11.00 32.85 19.52
CA GLU A 206 -12.00 33.41 20.44
C GLU A 206 -11.72 33.05 21.91
N LYS A 207 -11.24 31.83 22.20
CA LYS A 207 -11.03 31.35 23.57
C LYS A 207 -9.65 31.65 24.14
N PHE A 208 -8.61 31.58 23.31
CA PHE A 208 -7.23 31.67 23.79
C PHE A 208 -6.51 32.94 23.32
N GLY A 209 -7.11 33.72 22.42
CA GLY A 209 -6.53 34.99 21.95
C GLY A 209 -5.25 34.83 21.12
N PHE A 210 -4.89 33.61 20.71
CA PHE A 210 -3.74 33.36 19.82
C PHE A 210 -3.93 34.16 18.51
N GLY A 211 -2.98 35.05 18.21
CA GLY A 211 -3.04 35.94 17.05
C GLY A 211 -3.33 37.42 17.37
N LYS A 212 -3.80 37.75 18.58
CA LYS A 212 -3.68 39.12 19.11
C LYS A 212 -2.32 39.23 19.77
N LYS A 213 -1.55 40.30 19.50
CA LYS A 213 -0.24 40.55 20.15
C LYS A 213 -0.38 40.35 21.66
N VAL A 214 0.08 39.21 22.16
CA VAL A 214 0.27 38.99 23.58
C VAL A 214 1.50 39.81 23.92
N ALA A 215 1.33 40.88 24.71
CA ALA A 215 2.47 41.64 25.19
C ALA A 215 3.36 40.68 25.99
N PHE A 216 4.54 40.39 25.46
CA PHE A 216 5.53 39.64 26.20
C PHE A 216 5.83 40.41 27.49
N ARG A 217 5.66 39.73 28.62
CA ARG A 217 6.01 40.25 29.94
C ARG A 217 7.54 40.35 29.97
N THR A 218 8.05 41.57 29.85
CA THR A 218 9.43 41.88 30.17
C THR A 218 9.60 41.74 31.68
N GLU A 219 10.53 40.88 32.08
CA GLU A 219 11.06 40.80 33.45
C GLU A 219 11.71 42.12 33.87
#